data_AF-I4F518-F1
#
_entry.id   AF-I4F518-F1
#
_cell.length_a   1.000
_cell.length_b   1.000
_cell.length_c   1.000
_cell.angle_alpha   90.00
_cell.angle_beta   90.00
_cell.angle_gamma   90.00
#
_symmetry.space_group_name_H-M   'P 1'
#
loop_
_entity.id
_entity.type
_entity.pdbx_description
1 polymer ?
#
loop_
_entity_poly.entity_id
_entity_poly.type
_entity_poly.pdbx_seq_one_letter_code
_entity_poly.pdbx_strand_id
1 'polypeptide(L)'
;MAGPEELLARMVAEVFNEPDAGRRAAAIDEVFAPDVVFVDAEHEVHGREELAATVTGLLAQGPGLVFTPVGSFRGVGDLGMRS
;
A
#
# COMPACT_ATOMS: atom_id res chain seq x y z
N MET A 1 19.25 3.39 0.58
CA MET A 1 18.09 2.55 0.24
C MET A 1 17.18 2.55 1.46
N ALA A 2 15.89 2.84 1.29
CA ALA A 2 14.95 2.83 2.39
C ALA A 2 14.84 1.42 3.00
N GLY A 3 14.73 1.35 4.33
CA GLY A 3 14.48 0.10 5.02
C GLY A 3 13.03 -0.36 4.87
N PRO A 4 12.71 -1.64 5.13
CA PRO A 4 11.34 -2.14 5.02
C PRO A 4 10.36 -1.47 5.99
N GLU A 5 10.81 -1.08 7.18
CA GLU A 5 10.00 -0.30 8.14
C GLU A 5 9.68 1.10 7.62
N GLU A 6 10.65 1.76 6.98
CA GLU A 6 10.48 3.06 6.34
C GLU A 6 9.50 2.97 5.17
N LEU A 7 9.65 1.94 4.31
CA LEU A 7 8.71 1.70 3.21
C LEU A 7 7.28 1.44 3.71
N LEU A 8 7.11 0.71 4.82
CA LEU A 8 5.79 0.50 5.42
C LEU A 8 5.18 1.81 5.94
N ALA A 9 5.99 2.65 6.60
CA ALA A 9 5.52 3.95 7.08
C ALA A 9 5.10 4.85 5.91
N ARG A 10 5.89 4.89 4.83
CA ARG A 10 5.58 5.64 3.60
C ARG A 10 4.36 5.10 2.90
N MET A 11 4.19 3.78 2.80
CA MET A 11 2.98 3.17 2.25
C MET A 11 1.72 3.68 2.96
N VAL A 12 1.71 3.69 4.29
CA VAL A 12 0.52 4.15 5.03
C VAL A 12 0.30 5.66 4.86
N ALA A 13 1.35 6.46 4.98
CA ALA A 13 1.24 7.92 4.93
C ALA A 13 0.99 8.48 3.51
N GLU A 14 1.77 8.03 2.53
CA GLU A 14 1.86 8.60 1.19
C GLU A 14 0.99 7.85 0.17
N VAL A 15 0.56 6.62 0.46
CA VAL A 15 -0.34 5.85 -0.41
C VAL A 15 -1.75 5.78 0.18
N PHE A 16 -1.91 5.15 1.33
CA PHE A 16 -3.26 4.89 1.90
C PHE A 16 -3.94 6.12 2.50
N ASN A 17 -3.19 7.14 2.93
CA ASN A 17 -3.72 8.37 3.52
C ASN A 17 -3.61 9.61 2.59
N GLU A 18 -3.04 9.49 1.40
CA GLU A 18 -2.91 10.61 0.47
C GLU A 18 -4.21 10.82 -0.34
N PRO A 19 -4.93 11.94 -0.14
CA PRO A 19 -6.19 12.18 -0.84
C PRO A 19 -5.99 12.54 -2.32
N ASP A 20 -4.85 13.13 -2.70
CA ASP A 20 -4.56 13.50 -4.08
C ASP A 20 -4.10 12.29 -4.90
N ALA A 21 -4.86 11.92 -5.93
CA ALA A 21 -4.58 10.76 -6.75
C ALA A 21 -3.23 10.86 -7.50
N GLY A 22 -2.81 12.06 -7.89
CA GLY A 22 -1.54 12.28 -8.60
C GLY A 22 -0.33 12.08 -7.69
N ARG A 23 -0.36 12.68 -6.49
CA ARG A 23 0.68 12.48 -5.46
C ARG A 23 0.74 11.02 -5.01
N ARG A 24 -0.42 10.37 -4.88
CA ARG A 24 -0.51 8.95 -4.56
C ARG A 24 0.14 8.08 -5.63
N ALA A 25 -0.13 8.34 -6.91
CA ALA A 25 0.47 7.58 -8.00
C ALA A 25 2.00 7.68 -7.97
N ALA A 26 2.55 8.88 -7.75
CA ALA A 26 3.99 9.08 -7.59
C ALA A 26 4.56 8.31 -6.39
N ALA A 27 3.86 8.34 -5.24
CA ALA A 27 4.27 7.56 -4.07
C ALA A 27 4.24 6.05 -4.34
N ILE A 28 3.23 5.56 -5.06
CA ILE A 28 3.14 4.15 -5.47
C ILE A 28 4.33 3.76 -6.35
N ASP A 29 4.74 4.63 -7.28
CA ASP A 29 5.88 4.37 -8.15
C ASP A 29 7.22 4.25 -7.40
N GLU A 30 7.35 4.95 -6.28
CA GLU A 30 8.55 4.93 -5.43
C GLU A 30 8.55 3.78 -4.41
N VAL A 31 7.38 3.43 -3.86
CA VAL A 31 7.25 2.47 -2.75
C VAL A 31 7.08 1.03 -3.25
N PHE A 32 6.40 0.84 -4.38
CA PHE A 32 6.04 -0.49 -4.89
C PHE A 32 6.78 -0.83 -6.17
N ALA A 33 7.11 -2.11 -6.36
CA ALA A 33 7.61 -2.60 -7.65
C ALA A 33 6.51 -2.49 -8.73
N PRO A 34 6.86 -2.37 -10.02
CA PRO A 34 5.86 -2.30 -11.11
C PRO A 34 4.90 -3.48 -11.14
N ASP A 35 5.37 -4.66 -10.75
CA ASP A 35 4.67 -5.94 -10.69
C ASP A 35 4.18 -6.29 -9.28
N VAL A 36 3.91 -5.28 -8.44
CA VAL A 36 3.37 -5.48 -7.09
C VAL A 36 2.14 -6.39 -7.11
N VAL A 37 2.12 -7.34 -6.19
CA VAL A 37 0.91 -8.09 -5.82
C VAL A 37 0.52 -7.65 -4.41
N PHE A 38 -0.62 -6.99 -4.30
CA PHE A 38 -1.18 -6.57 -3.02
C PHE A 38 -2.35 -7.50 -2.68
N VAL A 39 -2.28 -8.13 -1.51
CA VAL A 39 -3.30 -9.08 -1.04
C VAL A 39 -3.88 -8.55 0.26
N ASP A 40 -5.21 -8.43 0.32
CA ASP A 40 -5.94 -8.24 1.57
C ASP A 40 -6.87 -9.43 1.85
N ALA A 41 -7.77 -9.31 2.83
CA ALA A 41 -8.66 -10.40 3.21
C ALA A 41 -9.75 -10.71 2.17
N GLU A 42 -10.04 -9.76 1.28
CA GLU A 42 -11.16 -9.81 0.34
C GLU A 42 -10.66 -10.00 -1.10
N HIS A 43 -9.49 -9.46 -1.45
CA HIS A 43 -9.00 -9.39 -2.83
C HIS A 43 -7.48 -9.52 -2.96
N GLU A 44 -7.06 -9.92 -4.16
CA GLU A 44 -5.68 -9.83 -4.67
C GLU A 44 -5.68 -8.83 -5.84
N VAL A 45 -4.68 -7.95 -5.86
CA VAL A 45 -4.58 -6.80 -6.76
C VAL A 45 -3.22 -6.81 -7.42
N HIS A 46 -3.19 -6.66 -8.74
CA HIS A 46 -1.97 -6.79 -9.53
C HIS A 46 -1.55 -5.48 -10.20
N GLY A 47 -0.32 -5.08 -9.93
CA GLY A 47 0.29 -3.89 -10.50
C GLY A 47 -0.16 -2.59 -9.83
N ARG A 48 0.58 -1.54 -10.15
CA ARG A 48 0.42 -0.22 -9.53
C ARG A 48 -0.90 0.47 -9.85
N GLU A 49 -1.44 0.25 -11.05
CA GLU A 49 -2.71 0.84 -11.49
C GLU A 49 -3.89 0.30 -10.69
N GLU A 50 -3.99 -1.03 -10.57
CA GLU A 50 -5.07 -1.64 -9.79
C GLU A 50 -4.93 -1.29 -8.30
N LEU A 51 -3.71 -1.22 -7.77
CA LEU A 51 -3.47 -0.76 -6.40
C LEU A 51 -3.97 0.67 -6.19
N ALA A 52 -3.67 1.59 -7.12
CA ALA A 52 -4.14 2.98 -7.04
C ALA A 52 -5.68 3.07 -7.08
N ALA A 53 -6.33 2.23 -7.89
CA ALA A 53 -7.79 2.13 -7.96
C ALA A 53 -8.38 1.61 -6.64
N THR A 54 -7.80 0.56 -6.06
CA THR A 54 -8.20 0.00 -4.76
C THR A 54 -8.13 1.06 -3.66
N VAL A 55 -7.03 1.79 -3.55
CA VAL A 55 -6.87 2.85 -2.54
C VAL A 55 -7.88 3.99 -2.76
N THR A 56 -8.18 4.32 -4.01
CA THR A 56 -9.24 5.30 -4.32
C THR A 56 -10.60 4.83 -3.83
N GLY A 57 -10.93 3.54 -4.02
CA GLY A 57 -12.15 2.93 -3.50
C GLY A 57 -12.21 2.96 -1.97
N LEU A 58 -11.10 2.66 -1.29
CA LEU A 58 -11.01 2.72 0.18
C LEU A 58 -11.29 4.13 0.72
N LEU A 59 -10.63 5.14 0.15
CA LEU A 59 -10.81 6.53 0.58
C LEU A 59 -12.21 7.08 0.26
N ALA A 60 -12.88 6.54 -0.76
CA ALA A 60 -14.25 6.91 -1.09
C ALA A 60 -15.30 6.38 -0.08
N GLN A 61 -14.94 5.45 0.81
CA GLN A 61 -15.86 4.89 1.81
C GLN A 61 -16.28 5.89 2.88
N GLY A 62 -15.51 6.96 3.11
CA GLY A 62 -15.91 8.00 4.05
C GLY A 62 -14.97 9.20 4.11
N PRO A 63 -15.51 10.41 4.32
CA PRO A 63 -14.70 11.60 4.51
C PRO A 63 -13.87 11.49 5.80
N GLY A 64 -12.57 11.75 5.69
CA GLY A 64 -11.66 11.72 6.85
C GLY A 64 -11.26 10.32 7.31
N LEU A 65 -11.44 9.30 6.47
CA LEU A 65 -10.89 7.97 6.72
C LEU A 65 -9.35 8.07 6.75
N VAL A 66 -8.75 7.59 7.84
CA VAL A 66 -7.30 7.59 8.05
C VAL A 66 -6.86 6.22 8.56
N PHE A 67 -5.85 5.65 7.92
CA PHE A 67 -5.18 4.44 8.35
C PHE A 67 -4.08 4.78 9.37
N THR A 68 -4.13 4.13 10.54
CA THR A 68 -3.11 4.29 11.59
C THR A 68 -2.46 2.92 11.86
N PRO A 69 -1.13 2.79 11.69
CA PRO A 69 -0.42 1.57 12.06
C PRO A 69 -0.60 1.28 13.55
N VAL A 70 -0.84 0.01 13.89
CA VAL A 70 -0.93 -0.45 15.29
C VAL A 70 0.09 -1.55 15.55
N GLY A 71 0.75 -1.49 16.71
CA GLY A 71 1.81 -2.42 17.08
C GLY A 71 3.18 -2.06 16.48
N SER A 72 4.19 -2.88 16.78
CA SER A 72 5.53 -2.74 16.24
C SER A 72 5.65 -3.36 14.85
N PHE A 73 6.55 -2.82 14.01
CA PHE A 73 6.89 -3.41 12.72
C PHE A 73 7.21 -4.90 12.86
N ARG A 74 6.61 -5.73 12.00
CA ARG A 74 6.87 -7.16 11.91
C ARG A 74 7.15 -7.53 10.46
N GLY A 75 8.41 -7.75 10.14
CA GLY A 75 8.79 -8.41 8.90
C GLY A 75 8.45 -9.89 8.97
N VAL A 76 7.75 -10.42 7.96
CA VAL A 76 7.47 -11.85 7.83
C VAL A 76 8.28 -12.40 6.66
N GLY A 77 9.54 -12.76 6.92
CA GLY A 77 10.44 -13.49 6.03
C GLY A 77 10.40 -13.09 4.54
N ASP A 78 10.63 -14.07 3.69
CA ASP A 78 10.71 -14.05 2.23
C ASP A 78 9.67 -14.99 1.61
N LEU A 79 8.46 -15.04 2.20
CA LEU A 79 7.38 -16.03 1.97
C LEU A 79 7.42 -16.70 0.60
N GLY A 80 8.07 -17.88 0.55
CA GLY A 80 7.96 -18.80 -0.57
C GLY A 80 6.67 -19.60 -0.45
N MET A 81 5.72 -19.38 -1.38
CA MET A 81 4.66 -20.33 -1.64
C MET A 81 5.18 -21.41 -2.59
N ARG A 82 5.02 -22.67 -2.19
CA ARG A 82 5.19 -23.83 -3.06
C ARG A 82 3.91 -24.64 -2.97
N SER A 83 3.24 -24.79 -4.12
CA SER A 83 2.12 -25.71 -4.34
C SER A 83 2.50 -27.16 -4.05
#